data_AF-A0A662K7X3-F1
#
_entry.id   AF-A0A662K7X3-F1
#
_cell.length_a   1.000
_cell.length_b   1.000
_cell.length_c   1.000
_cell.angle_alpha   90.00
_cell.angle_beta   90.00
_cell.angle_gamma   90.00
#
_symmetry.space_group_name_H-M   'P 1'
#
loop_
_entity.id
_entity.type
_entity.pdbx_description
1 polymer ?
#
loop_
_entity_poly.entity_id
_entity_poly.type
_entity_poly.pdbx_seq_one_letter_code
_entity_poly.pdbx_strand_id
1 'polypeptide(L)' 'MVRVIRARYENGVLKPLEKLDFKEGEELTIVVKDKSFYELARRIQVEAKEDVDKVLEEVRGRGKNIYG' A
#
# COMPACT_ATOMS: atom_id res chain seq x y z
N MET A 1 -10.07 4.32 -9.61
CA MET A 1 -9.33 3.53 -8.60
C MET A 1 -7.96 3.18 -9.15
N VAL A 2 -6.90 3.31 -8.36
CA VAL A 2 -5.55 2.87 -8.75
C VAL A 2 -5.33 1.47 -8.17
N ARG A 3 -5.08 0.47 -9.02
CA ARG A 3 -4.75 -0.91 -8.60
C ARG A 3 -3.25 -1.12 -8.77
N VAL A 4 -2.55 -1.48 -7.70
CA VAL A 4 -1.13 -1.86 -7.76
C VAL A 4 -1.03 -3.36 -8.02
N ILE A 5 -0.43 -3.74 -9.14
CA ILE A 5 -0.19 -5.13 -9.50
C ILE A 5 1.26 -5.47 -9.16
N ARG A 6 1.46 -6.53 -8.40
CA ARG A 6 2.79 -7.05 -8.11
C ARG A 6 3.18 -8.05 -9.19
N ALA A 7 4.36 -7.88 -9.76
CA ALA A 7 4.92 -8.78 -10.75
C ALA A 7 6.39 -9.08 -10.43
N ARG A 8 6.85 -10.24 -10.88
CA ARG A 8 8.24 -10.66 -10.86
C ARG A 8 8.79 -10.60 -12.28
N TYR A 9 9.97 -10.01 -12.43
CA TYR A 9 10.68 -10.00 -13.70
C TYR A 9 11.53 -11.27 -13.81
N GLU A 10 11.23 -12.12 -14.77
CA GLU A 10 11.97 -13.36 -15.04
C GLU A 10 12.13 -13.56 -16.54
N ASN A 11 13.35 -13.87 -16.99
CA ASN A 11 13.66 -14.16 -18.40
C ASN A 11 13.18 -13.10 -19.39
N GLY A 12 13.29 -11.82 -19.03
CA GLY A 12 12.85 -10.72 -19.90
C GLY A 12 11.36 -10.36 -19.80
N VAL A 13 10.57 -11.08 -18.98
CA VAL A 13 9.11 -10.97 -18.94
C VAL A 13 8.63 -10.56 -17.54
N LEU A 14 7.67 -9.62 -17.47
CA LEU A 14 6.96 -9.28 -16.24
C LEU A 14 5.81 -10.28 -16.00
N LYS A 15 5.97 -11.11 -14.97
CA LYS A 15 4.97 -12.12 -14.58
C LYS A 15 4.21 -11.67 -13.34
N PRO A 16 2.89 -11.48 -13.39
CA PRO A 16 2.12 -11.10 -12.20
C PRO A 16 2.17 -12.20 -11.14
N LEU A 17 2.13 -11.82 -9.86
CA LEU A 17 2.11 -12.77 -8.73
C LEU A 17 0.74 -13.38 -8.50
N GLU A 18 -0.30 -12.79 -9.09
CA GLU A 18 -1.70 -13.18 -8.95
C GLU A 18 -2.37 -13.15 -10.33
N LYS A 19 -3.49 -13.87 -10.49
CA LYS A 19 -4.25 -13.86 -11.74
C LYS A 19 -4.84 -12.47 -11.98
N LEU A 20 -4.79 -12.02 -13.23
CA LEU A 20 -5.32 -10.75 -13.67
C LEU A 20 -6.44 -11.01 -14.69
N ASP A 21 -7.63 -10.49 -14.42
CA ASP A 21 -8.81 -10.64 -15.29
C ASP A 21 -9.00 -9.38 -16.16
N PHE A 22 -8.00 -9.09 -17.00
CA PHE A 22 -8.08 -8.04 -18.03
C PHE A 22 -8.70 -8.59 -19.31
N LYS A 23 -9.22 -7.72 -20.17
CA LYS A 23 -9.74 -8.13 -21.47
C LYS A 23 -8.59 -8.49 -22.40
N GLU A 24 -8.81 -9.50 -23.24
CA GLU A 24 -7.84 -9.85 -24.28
C GLU A 24 -7.66 -8.67 -25.25
N GLY A 25 -6.40 -8.35 -25.57
CA GLY A 25 -6.05 -7.18 -26.39
C GLY A 25 -6.07 -5.84 -25.65
N GLU A 26 -6.32 -5.82 -24.34
CA GLU A 26 -6.27 -4.59 -23.53
C GLU A 26 -4.82 -4.10 -23.37
N GLU A 27 -4.56 -2.84 -23.75
CA GLU A 27 -3.26 -2.19 -23.56
C GLU A 27 -3.15 -1.66 -22.13
N LEU A 28 -2.10 -2.08 -21.42
CA LEU A 28 -1.81 -1.65 -20.05
C LEU A 28 -0.58 -0.74 -20.02
N THR A 29 -0.67 0.37 -19.29
CA THR A 29 0.48 1.25 -19.05
C THR A 29 1.27 0.78 -17.84
N ILE A 30 2.57 0.55 -18.00
CA ILE A 30 3.48 0.18 -16.90
C ILE A 30 4.22 1.43 -16.44
N VAL A 31 4.12 1.73 -15.14
CA VAL A 31 4.87 2.82 -14.52
C VAL A 31 5.99 2.21 -13.67
N VAL A 32 7.22 2.34 -14.15
CA VAL A 32 8.41 1.96 -13.38
C VAL A 32 8.76 3.13 -12.46
N LYS A 33 8.79 2.87 -11.16
CA LYS A 33 9.17 3.88 -10.15
C LYS A 33 10.48 3.48 -9.51
N ASP A 34 11.37 4.45 -9.34
CA ASP A 34 12.63 4.24 -8.65
C ASP A 34 12.41 3.78 -7.20
N LYS A 35 13.40 3.04 -6.67
CA LYS A 35 13.36 2.52 -5.29
C LYS A 35 13.13 3.62 -4.26
N SER A 36 13.67 4.82 -4.50
CA SER A 36 13.48 6.00 -3.64
C SER A 36 12.01 6.38 -3.46
N PHE A 37 11.19 6.23 -4.52
CA PHE A 37 9.76 6.52 -4.44
C PHE A 37 9.00 5.47 -3.63
N TYR A 38 9.37 4.19 -3.75
CA TYR A 38 8.76 3.11 -2.95
C TYR A 38 9.11 3.20 -1.47
N GLU A 39 10.36 3.56 -1.16
CA GLU A 39 10.79 3.79 0.22
C GLU A 39 10.07 4.99 0.83
N LEU A 40 9.95 6.09 0.08
CA LEU A 40 9.21 7.27 0.50
C LEU A 40 7.72 6.95 0.72
N ALA A 41 7.08 6.27 -0.23
CA ALA A 41 5.67 5.89 -0.11
C ALA A 41 5.42 4.92 1.05
N ARG A 42 6.32 3.95 1.26
CA ARG A 42 6.24 3.01 2.39
C ARG A 42 6.39 3.75 3.73
N ARG A 43 7.32 4.70 3.83
CA ARG A 43 7.50 5.50 5.05
C ARG A 43 6.24 6.31 5.37
N ILE A 44 5.70 7.03 4.39
CA ILE A 44 4.46 7.80 4.55
C ILE A 44 3.29 6.89 4.97
N GLN A 45 3.18 5.69 4.40
CA GLN A 45 2.11 4.75 4.74
C GLN A 45 2.26 4.17 6.16
N VAL A 46 3.49 3.99 6.65
CA VAL A 46 3.76 3.56 8.03
C VAL A 46 3.45 4.69 9.01
N GLU A 47 3.94 5.90 8.74
CA GLU A 47 3.67 7.08 9.58
C GLU A 47 2.17 7.35 9.71
N ALA A 48 1.41 7.26 8.61
CA ALA A 48 -0.04 7.44 8.65
C ALA A 48 -0.77 6.37 9.49
N LYS A 49 -0.24 5.14 9.60
CA LYS A 49 -0.80 4.11 10.49
C LYS A 49 -0.47 4.40 11.95
N GLU A 50 0.78 4.76 12.23
CA GLU A 50 1.22 5.08 13.60
C GLU A 50 0.46 6.28 14.18
N ASP A 51 0.18 7.31 13.38
CA ASP A 51 -0.60 8.47 13.83
C ASP A 51 -2.05 8.12 14.15
N VAL A 52 -2.68 7.24 13.36
CA VAL A 52 -4.05 6.76 13.64
C VAL A 52 -4.07 5.94 14.93
N ASP A 53 -3.12 5.03 15.13
CA ASP A 53 -3.02 4.20 16.33
C ASP A 53 -2.80 5.05 17.59
N LYS A 54 -1.93 6.08 17.52
CA LYS A 54 -1.72 7.03 18.63
C LYS A 54 -3.00 7.77 19.00
N VAL A 55 -3.72 8.32 18.02
CA VAL A 55 -4.98 9.03 18.27
C VAL A 55 -6.04 8.09 18.84
N LEU A 56 -6.10 6.84 18.38
CA LEU A 56 -7.03 5.83 18.89
C LEU A 56 -6.74 5.45 20.35
N GLU A 57 -5.47 5.28 20.70
CA GLU A 57 -5.00 4.98 22.06
C GLU A 57 -5.25 6.17 23.00
N GLU A 58 -5.02 7.41 22.55
CA GLU A 58 -5.34 8.61 23.34
C GLU A 58 -6.84 8.72 23.67
N VAL A 59 -7.72 8.40 22.71
CA VAL A 59 -9.17 8.40 22.92
C VAL A 59 -9.59 7.29 23.88
N ARG A 60 -9.00 6.09 23.78
CA ARG A 60 -9.25 4.98 24.72
C ARG A 60 -8.74 5.28 26.14
N GLY A 61 -7.60 5.95 26.27
CA GLY A 61 -7.04 6.35 27.56
C GLY A 61 -7.91 7.36 28.31
N ARG A 62 -8.57 8.28 27.59
CA ARG A 62 -9.46 9.29 28.18
C ARG A 62 -10.76 8.71 28.73
N GLY A 63 -11.29 7.64 28.12
CA GLY A 63 -12.51 6.97 28.59
C GLY A 63 -12.39 6.25 29.95
N LYS A 64 -11.16 5.88 30.36
CA LYS A 64 -10.91 5.18 31.63
C LYS A 64 -10.94 6.09 32.87
N ASN A 65 -10.83 7.40 32.70
CA ASN A 65 -10.86 8.37 33.81
C ASN A 65 -12.26 8.92 34.12
N ILE A 66 -13.28 8.56 33.33
CA ILE A 66 -14.65 9.09 33.46
C ILE A 66 -15.58 8.14 34.23
N TYR A 67 -15.14 6.91 34.48
CA TYR A 67 -15.86 5.86 35.22
C TYR A 67 -14.98 5.16 36.28
N GLY A 68 -13.90 5.81 36.71
CA GLY A 68 -13.05 5.38 37.82
C GLY A 68 -13.43 6.11 39.10
#